data_AF-A0A0B8QCW6-F1
#
_entry.id   AF-A0A0B8QCW6-F1
#
_cell.length_a   1.000
_cell.length_b   1.000
_cell.length_c   1.000
_cell.angle_alpha   90.00
_cell.angle_beta   90.00
_cell.angle_gamma   90.00
#
_symmetry.space_group_name_H-M   'P 1'
#
loop_
_entity.id
_entity.type
_entity.pdbx_description
1 polymer ?
#
loop_
_entity_poly.entity_id
_entity_poly.type
_entity_poly.pdbx_seq_one_letter_code
_entity_poly.pdbx_strand_id
1 'polypeptide(L)'
;MLKKLVTGDVGLNNLSGPISIAKGAGATADYGIAYFLGFLALISINLGIINLMPLPILDGGHLMFFAVEAVIRRPVPEKIQDMGYRVGGAIIFALMSIAILNDFMRL
;
A
#
# COMPACT_ATOMS: atom_id res chain seq x y z
N MET A 1 16.13 -2.59 3.73
CA MET A 1 14.67 -2.51 3.53
C MET A 1 13.93 -2.42 4.87
N LEU A 2 13.99 -3.43 5.74
CA LEU A 2 13.30 -3.45 7.05
C LEU A 2 13.57 -2.24 7.96
N LYS A 3 14.81 -1.75 8.03
CA LYS A 3 15.18 -0.58 8.86
C LYS A 3 14.53 0.73 8.37
N LYS A 4 14.30 0.89 7.06
CA LYS A 4 13.65 2.06 6.46
C LYS A 4 12.14 2.10 6.69
N LEU A 5 11.54 0.91 6.86
CA LEU A 5 10.12 0.74 7.20
C LEU A 5 9.83 1.18 8.65
N VAL A 6 10.80 1.00 9.56
CA VAL A 6 10.68 1.36 10.99
C VAL A 6 11.01 2.84 11.24
N THR A 7 11.89 3.46 10.44
CA THR A 7 12.28 4.87 10.61
C THR A 7 11.32 5.88 9.96
N GLY A 8 10.24 5.45 9.30
CA GLY A 8 9.31 6.37 8.62
C GLY A 8 9.91 7.08 7.41
N ASP A 9 11.09 6.65 6.95
CA ASP A 9 11.85 7.25 5.85
C ASP A 9 11.42 6.65 4.50
N VAL A 10 10.10 6.48 4.35
CA VAL A 10 9.46 6.22 3.07
C VAL A 10 8.89 7.57 2.62
N GLY A 11 9.79 8.50 2.32
CA GLY A 11 9.41 9.82 1.83
C GLY A 11 8.51 9.69 0.60
N LEU A 12 7.61 10.65 0.42
CA LEU A 12 6.67 10.77 -0.70
C LEU A 12 7.34 10.66 -2.09
N ASN A 13 8.67 10.76 -2.17
CA ASN A 13 9.49 10.53 -3.37
C ASN A 13 9.66 9.05 -3.76
N ASN A 14 9.42 8.10 -2.85
CA ASN A 14 9.40 6.66 -3.10
C ASN A 14 7.99 6.13 -3.39
N LEU A 15 6.98 7.00 -3.34
CA LEU A 15 5.64 6.67 -3.75
C LEU A 15 5.60 6.66 -5.29
N SER A 16 6.07 5.57 -5.89
CA SER A 16 5.92 5.35 -7.33
C SER A 16 4.43 5.27 -7.63
N GLY A 17 3.89 6.30 -8.28
CA GLY A 17 2.50 6.26 -8.71
C GLY A 17 2.29 5.30 -9.89
N PRO A 18 1.03 5.10 -10.32
CA PRO A 18 0.68 4.16 -11.37
C PRO A 18 1.44 4.39 -12.68
N ILE A 19 1.69 5.64 -13.05
CA ILE A 19 2.39 6.02 -14.29
C ILE A 19 3.88 5.66 -14.16
N SER A 20 4.48 5.95 -13.00
CA SER A 20 5.87 5.60 -12.72
C SER A 20 6.10 4.08 -12.76
N ILE A 21 5.15 3.30 -12.24
CA ILE A 21 5.18 1.83 -12.31
C ILE A 21 5.07 1.36 -13.76
N ALA A 22 4.15 1.93 -14.56
CA ALA A 22 3.98 1.56 -15.97
C ALA A 22 5.23 1.86 -16.80
N LYS A 23 5.88 3.02 -16.58
CA LYS A 23 7.17 3.36 -17.23
C LYS A 23 8.28 2.38 -16.84
N GLY A 24 8.37 2.03 -15.56
CA GLY A 24 9.33 1.03 -15.07
C GLY A 24 9.10 -0.35 -15.68
N ALA A 25 7.84 -0.78 -15.77
CA ALA A 25 7.45 -2.03 -16.40
C ALA A 25 7.87 -2.07 -17.88
N GLY A 26 7.59 -0.99 -18.65
CA GLY A 26 7.99 -0.87 -20.05
C GLY A 26 9.51 -0.95 -20.23
N ALA A 27 10.27 -0.17 -19.44
CA ALA A 27 11.73 -0.21 -19.49
C ALA A 27 12.29 -1.61 -19.17
N THR A 28 11.72 -2.32 -18.19
CA THR A 28 12.17 -3.68 -17.85
C THR A 28 11.76 -4.74 -18.87
N ALA A 29 10.68 -4.51 -19.61
CA ALA A 29 10.26 -5.38 -20.72
C ALA A 29 11.24 -5.32 -21.89
N ASP A 30 11.82 -4.14 -22.17
CA ASP A 30 12.84 -3.97 -23.22
C ASP A 30 14.14 -4.73 -22.92
N TYR A 31 14.48 -4.92 -21.64
CA TYR A 31 15.63 -5.73 -21.21
C TYR A 31 15.36 -7.24 -21.26
N GLY A 32 14.13 -7.67 -21.52
CA GLY A 32 13.73 -9.07 -21.68
C GLY A 32 12.89 -9.63 -20.53
N ILE A 33 12.29 -10.82 -20.77
CA ILE A 33 11.25 -11.39 -19.90
C ILE A 33 11.71 -11.67 -18.47
N ALA A 34 12.98 -12.05 -18.27
CA ALA A 34 13.52 -12.31 -16.94
C ALA A 34 13.54 -11.04 -16.07
N TYR A 35 13.94 -9.89 -16.64
CA TYR A 35 13.95 -8.62 -15.93
C TYR A 35 12.54 -8.10 -15.66
N PHE A 36 11.64 -8.25 -16.63
CA PHE A 36 10.23 -7.92 -16.46
C PHE A 36 9.57 -8.73 -15.33
N LEU A 37 9.78 -10.05 -15.30
CA LEU A 37 9.26 -10.90 -14.22
C LEU A 37 9.88 -10.55 -12.87
N GLY A 38 11.17 -10.21 -12.82
CA GLY A 38 11.83 -9.72 -11.61
C GLY A 38 11.23 -8.41 -11.10
N PHE A 39 10.93 -7.47 -12.01
CA PHE A 39 10.25 -6.22 -11.68
C PHE A 39 8.83 -6.46 -11.15
N LEU A 40 8.04 -7.31 -11.83
CA LEU A 40 6.71 -7.68 -11.36
C LEU A 40 6.76 -8.32 -9.98
N ALA A 41 7.68 -9.25 -9.75
CA ALA A 41 7.85 -9.90 -8.44
C ALA A 41 8.15 -8.86 -7.34
N LEU A 42 9.02 -7.88 -7.62
CA LEU A 42 9.33 -6.80 -6.68
C LEU A 42 8.09 -5.96 -6.36
N ILE A 43 7.31 -5.57 -7.37
CA ILE A 43 6.05 -4.82 -7.17
C ILE A 43 5.04 -5.65 -6.37
N SER A 44 4.85 -6.93 -6.70
CA SER A 44 3.93 -7.81 -5.99
C SER A 44 4.29 -7.97 -4.52
N ILE A 45 5.57 -8.15 -4.20
CA ILE A 45 6.04 -8.25 -2.80
C ILE A 45 5.77 -6.95 -2.05
N ASN A 46 6.08 -5.79 -2.65
CA ASN A 46 5.83 -4.50 -2.02
C ASN A 46 4.34 -4.26 -1.78
N LEU A 47 3.49 -4.59 -2.75
CA LEU A 47 2.04 -4.47 -2.61
C LEU A 47 1.49 -5.41 -1.52
N GLY A 48 2.01 -6.64 -1.45
CA GLY A 48 1.68 -7.59 -0.38
C GLY A 48 2.03 -7.06 1.00
N ILE A 49 3.20 -6.44 1.17
CA ILE A 49 3.60 -5.81 2.44
C ILE A 49 2.66 -4.65 2.79
N ILE A 50 2.33 -3.79 1.83
CA ILE A 50 1.42 -2.65 2.04
C ILE A 50 0.02 -3.15 2.45
N ASN A 51 -0.50 -4.18 1.77
CA ASN A 51 -1.82 -4.76 2.08
C ASN A 51 -1.89 -5.37 3.48
N LEU A 52 -0.76 -5.83 4.05
CA LEU A 52 -0.71 -6.36 5.41
C LEU A 52 -0.56 -5.27 6.49
N MET A 53 -0.38 -4.00 6.13
CA MET A 53 -0.33 -2.92 7.12
C MET A 53 -1.70 -2.77 7.81
N PRO A 54 -1.73 -2.37 9.10
CA PRO A 54 -2.95 -2.21 9.88
C PRO A 54 -3.69 -0.90 9.50
N LEU A 55 -3.99 -0.74 8.21
CA LEU A 55 -4.76 0.36 7.66
C LEU A 55 -6.18 -0.14 7.37
N PRO A 56 -7.23 0.55 7.86
CA PRO A 56 -8.60 0.18 7.54
C PRO A 56 -8.83 0.24 6.03
N ILE A 57 -9.56 -0.74 5.48
CA ILE A 57 -9.80 -1.08 4.05
C ILE A 57 -8.79 -2.05 3.43
N LEU A 58 -7.55 -2.11 3.92
CA LEU A 58 -6.59 -3.12 3.47
C LEU A 58 -6.81 -4.44 4.22
N ASP A 59 -6.31 -5.54 3.64
CA ASP A 59 -6.39 -6.89 4.23
C ASP A 59 -5.83 -6.92 5.68
N GLY A 60 -4.77 -6.15 5.93
CA GLY A 60 -4.15 -5.98 7.24
C GLY A 60 -5.02 -5.21 8.24
N GLY A 61 -5.96 -4.40 7.78
CA GLY A 61 -6.98 -3.78 8.63
C GLY A 61 -7.93 -4.81 9.23
N HIS A 62 -8.34 -5.82 8.44
CA HIS A 62 -9.11 -6.95 8.95
C HIS A 62 -8.31 -7.79 9.95
N LEU A 63 -7.03 -8.08 9.63
CA LEU A 63 -6.13 -8.76 10.56
C LEU A 63 -5.96 -8.00 11.87
N MET A 64 -5.92 -6.66 11.82
CA MET A 64 -5.88 -5.81 13.00
C MET A 64 -7.14 -5.95 13.85
N PHE A 65 -8.34 -5.93 13.23
CA PHE A 65 -9.58 -6.19 13.96
C PHE A 65 -9.60 -7.58 14.57
N PHE A 66 -9.21 -8.63 13.83
CA PHE A 66 -9.13 -9.99 14.38
C PHE A 66 -8.12 -10.12 15.53
N ALA A 67 -6.98 -9.44 15.45
CA ALA A 67 -6.01 -9.40 16.54
C ALA A 67 -6.60 -8.74 17.79
N VAL A 68 -7.36 -7.64 17.62
CA VAL A 68 -8.08 -6.97 18.70
C VAL A 68 -9.16 -7.88 19.29
N GLU A 69 -9.94 -8.56 18.46
CA GLU A 69 -10.96 -9.53 18.89
C GLU A 69 -10.36 -10.72 19.64
N ALA A 70 -9.18 -11.20 19.24
CA ALA A 70 -8.48 -12.28 19.92
C ALA A 70 -8.04 -11.88 21.34
N VAL A 71 -7.63 -10.62 21.53
CA VAL A 71 -7.23 -10.07 22.84
C VAL A 71 -8.46 -9.76 23.71
N ILE A 72 -9.47 -9.09 23.14
CA ILE A 72 -10.67 -8.64 23.88
C ILE A 72 -11.66 -9.80 24.07
N ARG A 73 -11.52 -10.90 23.31
CA ARG A 73 -12.42 -12.08 23.26
C ARG A 73 -13.89 -11.72 23.01
N ARG A 74 -14.13 -10.58 22.37
CA ARG A 74 -15.45 -10.10 21.97
C ARG A 74 -15.33 -9.48 20.58
N PRO A 75 -16.38 -9.60 19.74
CA PRO A 75 -16.38 -8.99 18.41
C PRO A 75 -16.25 -7.48 18.52
N VAL A 76 -15.48 -6.87 17.60
CA VAL A 76 -15.37 -5.41 17.52
C VAL A 76 -16.72 -4.88 17.01
N PRO A 77 -17.36 -3.92 17.72
CA PRO A 77 -18.65 -3.36 17.31
C PRO A 77 -18.62 -2.85 15.87
N GLU A 78 -19.66 -3.16 15.09
CA GLU A 78 -19.78 -2.73 13.68
C GLU A 78 -19.58 -1.22 13.51
N LYS A 79 -20.14 -0.41 14.42
CA LYS A 79 -19.96 1.06 14.41
C LYS A 79 -18.48 1.50 14.44
N ILE A 80 -17.62 0.75 15.13
CA ILE A 80 -16.19 1.05 15.21
C ILE A 80 -15.49 0.61 13.92
N GLN A 81 -15.86 -0.54 13.37
CA GLN A 81 -15.34 -1.01 12.08
C GLN A 81 -15.71 -0.04 10.95
N ASP A 82 -16.97 0.38 10.87
CA ASP A 82 -17.47 1.34 9.87
C ASP A 82 -16.76 2.69 9.96
N MET A 83 -16.55 3.20 11.18
CA MET A 83 -15.79 4.43 11.39
C MET A 83 -14.33 4.25 10.95
N GLY A 84 -13.74 3.09 11.27
CA GLY A 84 -12.41 2.70 10.81
C GLY A 84 -12.32 2.72 9.29
N TYR A 85 -13.20 2.02 8.59
CA TYR A 85 -13.25 2.00 7.13
C TYR A 85 -13.46 3.38 6.53
N ARG A 86 -14.34 4.22 7.10
CA ARG A 86 -14.58 5.57 6.58
C ARG A 86 -13.34 6.46 6.70
N VAL A 87 -12.65 6.41 7.84
CA VAL A 87 -11.43 7.19 8.08
C VAL A 87 -10.27 6.65 7.23
N GLY A 88 -10.06 5.33 7.24
CA GLY A 88 -9.03 4.68 6.42
C GLY A 88 -9.25 4.95 4.93
N GLY A 89 -10.50 4.89 4.47
CA GLY A 89 -10.89 5.23 3.10
C GLY A 89 -10.59 6.65 2.73
N ALA A 90 -10.92 7.62 3.59
CA ALA A 90 -10.58 9.01 3.34
C ALA A 90 -9.05 9.21 3.23
N ILE A 91 -8.28 8.54 4.09
CA ILE A 91 -6.80 8.60 4.07
C ILE A 91 -6.25 7.98 2.78
N ILE A 92 -6.69 6.78 2.42
CA ILE A 92 -6.23 6.09 1.21
C ILE A 92 -6.61 6.91 -0.03
N PHE A 93 -7.84 7.44 -0.11
CA PHE A 93 -8.24 8.32 -1.21
C PHE A 93 -7.34 9.55 -1.30
N ALA A 94 -7.07 10.23 -0.18
CA ALA A 94 -6.19 11.39 -0.17
C ALA A 94 -4.78 11.04 -0.64
N LEU A 95 -4.21 9.92 -0.18
CA LEU A 95 -2.91 9.43 -0.61
C LEU A 95 -2.89 9.08 -2.10
N MET A 96 -3.93 8.41 -2.61
CA MET A 96 -4.07 8.10 -4.04
C MET A 96 -4.16 9.38 -4.88
N SER A 97 -4.95 10.37 -4.45
CA SER A 97 -5.03 11.67 -5.11
C SER A 97 -3.66 12.36 -5.15
N ILE A 98 -2.94 12.39 -4.03
CA ILE A 98 -1.58 12.95 -3.98
C ILE A 98 -0.63 12.20 -4.91
N ALA A 99 -0.66 10.87 -4.90
CA ALA A 99 0.20 10.04 -5.75
C ALA A 99 -0.04 10.31 -7.24
N ILE A 100 -1.31 10.37 -7.66
CA ILE A 100 -1.70 10.66 -9.05
C ILE A 100 -1.27 12.09 -9.43
N LEU A 101 -1.54 13.08 -8.59
CA LEU A 101 -1.14 14.47 -8.85
C LEU A 101 0.38 14.61 -8.96
N ASN A 102 1.13 13.92 -8.10
CA ASN A 102 2.59 13.89 -8.17
C ASN A 102 3.09 13.24 -9.46
N ASP A 103 2.49 12.12 -9.86
CA ASP A 103 2.79 11.45 -11.14
C ASP A 103 2.56 12.37 -12.36
N PHE A 104 1.49 13.18 -12.34
CA PHE A 104 1.22 14.18 -13.38
C PHE A 104 2.22 15.35 -13.38
N MET A 105 2.58 15.87 -12.20
CA MET A 105 3.56 16.95 -12.08
C MET A 105 4.99 16.52 -12.45
N ARG A 106 5.27 15.22 -12.34
CA ARG A 106 6.58 14.63 -12.66
C ARG A 106 6.70 14.22 -14.14
N LEU A 107 5.61 14.32 -14.91
CA LEU A 107 5.58 14.10 -16.36
C LEU A 107 6.12 15.33 -17.09
#